data_AF-A0A3P7JFC8-F1
#
_entry.id   AF-A0A3P7JFC8-F1
#
_cell.length_a   1.000
_cell.length_b   1.000
_cell.length_c   1.000
_cell.angle_alpha   90.00
_cell.angle_beta   90.00
_cell.angle_gamma   90.00
#
_symmetry.space_group_name_H-M   'P 1'
#
loop_
_entity.id
_entity.type
_entity.pdbx_description
1 polymer ?
#
loop_
_entity_poly.entity_id
_entity_poly.type
_entity_poly.pdbx_seq_one_letter_code
_entity_poly.pdbx_strand_id
1 'polypeptide(L)'
;YATICQANGLVPIVEPEVLCDGDHDIDRAQKVTEQVLSFVYKALADHHVYLEGTLLKPNMATPEEVGLATVTALRRTVPAAVPGITFLSGGQSELDATANLNAINNAKLLKPWKLTFSYGRALQASVLKAWQGKDENIEAAQKVFLHRAKVRKCSCCK
;
A
#
# COMPACT_ATOMS: atom_id res chain seq x y z
N TYR A 1 15.57 5.89 -11.03
CA TYR A 1 15.09 4.51 -10.73
C TYR A 1 14.08 4.03 -11.77
N ALA A 2 12.86 4.60 -11.83
CA ALA A 2 11.77 4.10 -12.68
C ALA A 2 12.16 3.97 -14.18
N THR A 3 12.73 5.01 -14.78
CA THR A 3 13.20 4.98 -16.18
C THR A 3 14.23 3.88 -16.43
N ILE A 4 15.13 3.61 -15.48
CA ILE A 4 16.15 2.56 -15.60
C ILE A 4 15.49 1.17 -15.54
N CYS A 5 14.53 0.97 -14.63
CA CYS A 5 13.75 -0.28 -14.59
C CYS A 5 13.04 -0.54 -15.92
N GLN A 6 12.35 0.47 -16.45
CA GLN A 6 11.60 0.34 -17.70
C GLN A 6 12.52 0.08 -18.90
N ALA A 7 13.69 0.73 -18.97
CA ALA A 7 14.69 0.47 -20.00
C ALA A 7 15.22 -0.99 -19.99
N ASN A 8 15.06 -1.70 -18.87
CA ASN A 8 15.51 -3.07 -18.68
C ASN A 8 14.34 -4.07 -18.56
N GLY A 9 13.12 -3.67 -18.93
CA GLY A 9 11.95 -4.56 -18.90
C GLY A 9 11.44 -4.92 -17.50
N LEU A 10 11.81 -4.15 -16.47
CA LEU A 10 11.33 -4.30 -15.10
C LEU A 10 10.25 -3.27 -14.79
N VAL A 11 9.17 -3.70 -14.14
CA VAL A 11 8.12 -2.80 -13.65
C VAL A 11 8.58 -2.13 -12.35
N PRO A 12 8.80 -0.81 -12.32
CA PRO A 12 9.15 -0.11 -11.08
C PRO A 12 7.93 0.02 -10.16
N ILE A 13 8.15 -0.33 -8.88
CA ILE A 13 7.25 0.03 -7.79
C ILE A 13 7.81 1.31 -7.15
N VAL A 14 7.08 2.42 -7.26
CA VAL A 14 7.50 3.70 -6.68
C VAL A 14 6.96 3.78 -5.25
N GLU A 15 7.85 3.82 -4.26
CA GLU A 15 7.52 3.79 -2.83
C GLU A 15 7.93 5.11 -2.13
N PRO A 16 7.09 6.16 -2.19
CA PRO A 16 7.32 7.41 -1.48
C PRO A 16 6.71 7.33 -0.07
N GLU A 17 7.34 6.56 0.83
CA GLU A 17 6.84 6.40 2.21
C GLU A 17 6.90 7.72 2.99
N VAL A 18 5.75 8.16 3.50
CA VAL A 18 5.66 9.18 4.55
C VAL A 18 5.46 8.47 5.88
N LEU A 19 6.38 8.68 6.82
CA LEU A 19 6.31 8.07 8.15
C LEU A 19 5.11 8.62 8.93
N CYS A 20 4.43 7.74 9.66
CA CYS A 20 3.29 8.07 10.51
C CYS A 20 3.71 8.52 11.92
N ASP A 21 4.98 8.84 12.14
CA ASP A 21 5.49 9.24 13.45
C ASP A 21 4.99 10.64 13.84
N GLY A 22 4.66 10.82 15.13
CA GLY A 22 4.23 12.09 15.73
C GLY A 22 2.72 12.21 15.95
N ASP A 23 2.31 13.35 16.52
CA ASP A 23 0.94 13.58 17.03
C ASP A 23 0.04 14.33 16.02
N HIS A 24 0.21 14.05 14.73
CA HIS A 24 -0.54 14.74 13.68
C HIS A 24 -1.93 14.14 13.47
N ASP A 25 -2.88 14.97 13.05
CA ASP A 25 -4.22 14.54 12.70
C ASP A 25 -4.30 13.97 11.26
N ILE A 26 -5.47 13.43 10.93
CA ILE A 26 -5.73 12.83 9.62
C ILE A 26 -5.64 13.86 8.48
N ASP A 27 -6.04 15.11 8.73
CA ASP A 27 -6.00 16.19 7.73
C ASP A 27 -4.56 16.53 7.35
N ARG A 28 -3.67 16.58 8.34
CA ARG A 28 -2.24 16.77 8.13
C ARG A 28 -1.64 15.60 7.35
N ALA A 29 -1.96 14.36 7.73
CA ALA A 29 -1.49 13.17 7.02
C ALA A 29 -1.94 13.18 5.55
N GLN A 30 -3.21 13.50 5.30
CA GLN A 30 -3.78 13.61 3.95
C GLN A 30 -3.07 14.70 3.14
N LYS A 31 -2.90 15.90 3.71
CA LYS A 31 -2.25 17.03 3.04
C LYS A 31 -0.81 16.71 2.64
N VAL A 32 -0.04 16.10 3.55
CA VAL A 32 1.35 15.73 3.25
C VAL A 32 1.39 14.66 2.16
N THR A 33 0.50 13.67 2.22
CA THR A 33 0.38 12.63 1.19
C THR A 33 0.08 13.25 -0.18
N GLU A 34 -0.87 14.20 -0.25
CA GLU A 34 -1.20 14.91 -1.49
C GLU A 34 0.01 15.69 -2.04
N GLN A 35 0.72 16.40 -1.17
CA GLN A 35 1.90 17.17 -1.56
C GLN A 35 3.00 16.26 -2.13
N VAL A 36 3.34 15.19 -1.41
CA VAL A 36 4.39 14.24 -1.82
C VAL A 36 4.03 13.58 -3.14
N LEU A 37 2.80 13.06 -3.28
CA LEU A 37 2.38 12.38 -4.52
C LEU A 37 2.34 13.34 -5.72
N SER A 38 1.98 14.60 -5.52
CA SER A 38 2.03 15.61 -6.59
C SER A 38 3.45 15.81 -7.12
N PHE A 39 4.44 15.90 -6.22
CA PHE A 39 5.85 16.00 -6.63
C PHE A 39 6.36 14.70 -7.28
N VAL A 40 5.94 13.54 -6.78
CA VAL A 40 6.29 12.24 -7.37
C VAL A 40 5.82 12.17 -8.82
N TYR A 41 4.54 12.41 -9.10
CA TYR A 41 4.03 12.30 -10.47
C TYR A 41 4.55 13.40 -11.40
N LYS A 42 4.84 14.60 -10.88
CA LYS A 42 5.58 15.61 -11.64
C LYS A 42 6.95 15.11 -12.06
N ALA A 43 7.73 14.54 -11.14
CA ALA A 43 9.06 14.01 -11.43
C ALA A 43 8.98 12.81 -12.40
N LEU A 44 8.01 11.91 -12.25
CA LEU A 44 7.82 10.80 -13.19
C LEU A 44 7.51 11.30 -14.61
N ALA A 45 6.69 12.35 -14.74
CA ALA A 45 6.40 12.97 -16.02
C ALA A 45 7.64 13.62 -16.65
N ASP A 46 8.43 14.37 -15.86
CA ASP A 46 9.67 15.02 -16.32
C ASP A 46 10.72 14.01 -16.82
N HIS A 47 10.69 12.80 -16.27
CA HIS A 47 11.58 11.70 -16.66
C HIS A 47 10.96 10.75 -17.68
N HIS A 48 9.84 11.14 -18.32
CA HIS A 48 9.16 10.39 -19.37
C HIS A 48 8.81 8.94 -18.98
N VAL A 49 8.43 8.73 -17.72
CA VAL A 49 8.07 7.40 -17.22
C VAL A 49 6.71 6.98 -17.78
N TYR A 50 6.64 5.76 -18.33
CA TYR A 50 5.40 5.17 -18.82
C TYR A 50 4.54 4.69 -17.63
N LEU A 51 3.50 5.45 -17.26
CA LEU A 51 2.77 5.25 -16.00
C LEU A 51 1.99 3.93 -15.95
N GLU A 52 1.45 3.49 -17.07
CA GLU A 52 0.74 2.22 -17.22
C GLU A 52 1.64 1.01 -16.94
N GLY A 53 2.97 1.20 -17.05
CA GLY A 53 4.00 0.24 -16.68
C GLY A 53 4.62 0.48 -15.31
N THR A 54 3.88 1.04 -14.35
CA THR A 54 4.35 1.27 -12.97
C THR A 54 3.36 0.76 -11.92
N LEU A 55 3.81 0.66 -10.68
CA LEU A 55 2.93 0.54 -9.50
C LEU A 55 3.31 1.60 -8.47
N LEU A 56 2.32 2.06 -7.70
CA LEU A 56 2.55 2.95 -6.57
C LEU A 56 2.46 2.15 -5.25
N LYS A 57 3.41 2.34 -4.34
CA LYS A 57 3.39 1.77 -2.98
C LYS A 57 3.43 2.91 -1.95
N PRO A 58 2.30 3.57 -1.67
CA PRO A 58 2.24 4.66 -0.71
C PRO A 58 1.93 4.13 0.69
N ASN A 59 2.10 4.99 1.70
CA ASN A 59 1.47 4.83 3.01
C ASN A 59 -0.05 5.06 2.92
N MET A 60 -0.77 4.63 3.96
CA MET A 60 -2.18 5.01 4.18
C MET A 60 -2.22 6.34 4.94
N ALA A 61 -3.27 7.14 4.75
CA ALA A 61 -3.51 8.31 5.60
C ALA A 61 -4.13 7.85 6.93
N THR A 62 -3.39 7.95 8.03
CA THR A 62 -3.75 7.52 9.39
C THR A 62 -3.70 8.74 10.34
N PRO A 63 -4.36 8.75 11.53
CA PRO A 63 -4.89 7.61 12.30
C PRO A 63 -6.39 7.27 12.11
N GLU A 64 -7.28 8.23 11.89
CA GLU A 64 -8.74 8.02 11.84
C GLU A 64 -9.30 8.15 10.41
N GLU A 65 -10.50 7.61 10.14
CA GLU A 65 -11.19 7.72 8.85
C GLU A 65 -10.35 7.35 7.58
N VAL A 66 -9.40 6.44 7.77
CA VAL A 66 -8.34 6.09 6.79
C VAL A 66 -8.85 5.88 5.37
N GLY A 67 -10.01 5.22 5.22
CA GLY A 67 -10.58 4.89 3.92
C GLY A 67 -10.88 6.12 3.05
N LEU A 68 -11.59 7.10 3.59
CA LEU A 68 -12.02 8.28 2.83
C LEU A 68 -10.85 9.23 2.57
N ALA A 69 -10.05 9.51 3.61
CA ALA A 69 -8.89 10.39 3.51
C ALA A 69 -7.87 9.86 2.50
N THR A 70 -7.52 8.56 2.57
CA THR A 70 -6.58 7.93 1.64
C THR A 70 -7.09 7.99 0.21
N VAL A 71 -8.33 7.57 -0.06
CA VAL A 71 -8.86 7.58 -1.43
C VAL A 71 -8.99 8.99 -1.98
N THR A 72 -9.30 9.98 -1.14
CA THR A 72 -9.35 11.39 -1.53
C THR A 72 -7.97 11.91 -1.95
N ALA A 73 -6.94 11.65 -1.16
CA ALA A 73 -5.56 12.02 -1.50
C ALA A 73 -5.10 11.40 -2.82
N LEU A 74 -5.38 10.11 -3.02
CA LEU A 74 -5.04 9.42 -4.27
C LEU A 74 -5.78 10.01 -5.47
N ARG A 75 -7.08 10.30 -5.35
CA ARG A 75 -7.89 10.94 -6.40
C ARG A 75 -7.41 12.31 -6.82
N ARG A 76 -6.78 13.05 -5.91
CA ARG A 76 -6.26 14.39 -6.19
C ARG A 76 -4.90 14.36 -6.89
N THR A 77 -4.18 13.25 -6.87
CA THR A 77 -2.74 13.25 -7.20
C THR A 77 -2.27 12.13 -8.11
N VAL A 78 -2.94 10.97 -8.11
CA VAL A 78 -2.55 9.81 -8.92
C VAL A 78 -3.27 9.86 -10.26
N PRO A 79 -2.57 9.79 -11.40
CA PRO A 79 -3.21 9.67 -12.70
C PRO A 79 -3.92 8.32 -12.88
N ALA A 80 -5.06 8.31 -13.57
CA ALA A 80 -5.84 7.08 -13.84
C ALA A 80 -5.06 6.01 -14.63
N ALA A 81 -3.99 6.39 -15.32
CA ALA A 81 -3.12 5.50 -16.09
C ALA A 81 -2.38 4.45 -15.23
N VAL A 82 -2.14 4.73 -13.94
CA VAL A 82 -1.45 3.79 -13.06
C VAL A 82 -2.30 2.53 -12.85
N PRO A 83 -1.86 1.30 -13.14
CA PRO A 83 -2.73 0.14 -13.06
C PRO A 83 -3.11 -0.26 -11.62
N GLY A 84 -2.23 0.01 -10.65
CA GLY A 84 -2.42 -0.46 -9.29
C GLY A 84 -1.65 0.30 -8.22
N ILE A 85 -2.23 0.30 -7.03
CA ILE A 85 -1.68 0.89 -5.81
C ILE A 85 -1.60 -0.22 -4.77
N THR A 86 -0.39 -0.50 -4.30
CA THR A 86 -0.06 -1.59 -3.39
C THR A 86 0.41 -1.02 -2.05
N PHE A 87 -0.50 -0.80 -1.09
CA PHE A 87 -0.17 -0.13 0.17
C PHE A 87 0.87 -0.87 1.00
N LEU A 88 1.81 -0.14 1.58
CA LEU A 88 2.67 -0.64 2.66
C LEU A 88 1.92 -0.68 3.99
N SER A 89 2.33 -1.58 4.89
CA SER A 89 1.74 -1.65 6.24
C SER A 89 2.34 -0.67 7.22
N GLY A 90 3.54 -0.14 6.94
CA GLY A 90 4.27 0.74 7.85
C GLY A 90 4.47 0.10 9.22
N GLY A 91 4.12 0.84 10.27
CA GLY A 91 4.10 0.40 11.68
C GLY A 91 2.82 -0.28 12.15
N GLN A 92 1.80 -0.42 11.30
CA GLN A 92 0.49 -0.93 11.71
C GLN A 92 0.54 -2.40 12.15
N SER A 93 -0.36 -2.77 13.06
CA SER A 93 -0.57 -4.16 13.41
C SER A 93 -1.13 -4.96 12.22
N GLU A 94 -1.04 -6.29 12.28
CA GLU A 94 -1.59 -7.16 11.23
C GLU A 94 -3.10 -6.95 11.03
N LEU A 95 -3.84 -6.67 12.11
CA LEU A 95 -5.29 -6.45 12.07
C LEU A 95 -5.60 -5.06 11.51
N ASP A 96 -4.93 -4.02 11.99
CA ASP A 96 -5.18 -2.64 11.56
C ASP A 96 -4.88 -2.45 10.07
N ALA A 97 -3.74 -2.98 9.60
CA ALA A 97 -3.40 -2.93 8.17
C ALA A 97 -4.45 -3.65 7.30
N THR A 98 -5.10 -4.68 7.82
CA THR A 98 -6.17 -5.40 7.09
C THR A 98 -7.47 -4.60 7.11
N ALA A 99 -7.84 -4.06 8.28
CA ALA A 99 -9.04 -3.25 8.46
C ALA A 99 -8.98 -1.97 7.63
N ASN A 100 -7.84 -1.28 7.62
CA ASN A 100 -7.64 -0.04 6.88
C ASN A 100 -7.69 -0.26 5.36
N LEU A 101 -7.04 -1.31 4.84
CA LEU A 101 -7.16 -1.67 3.43
C LEU A 101 -8.61 -2.01 3.04
N ASN A 102 -9.35 -2.69 3.93
CA ASN A 102 -10.76 -2.96 3.72
C ASN A 102 -11.59 -1.67 3.71
N ALA A 103 -11.33 -0.72 4.61
CA ALA A 103 -11.99 0.58 4.64
C ALA A 103 -11.72 1.39 3.34
N ILE A 104 -10.47 1.40 2.87
CA ILE A 104 -10.06 2.02 1.59
C ILE A 104 -10.84 1.42 0.41
N ASN A 105 -10.92 0.09 0.33
CA ASN A 105 -11.67 -0.57 -0.75
C ASN A 105 -13.18 -0.28 -0.67
N ASN A 106 -13.75 -0.17 0.53
CA ASN A 106 -15.17 0.10 0.74
C ASN A 106 -15.58 1.58 0.67
N ALA A 107 -14.61 2.52 0.65
CA ALA A 107 -14.88 3.95 0.53
C ALA A 107 -15.70 4.26 -0.72
N LYS A 108 -16.76 5.06 -0.59
CA LYS A 108 -17.76 5.33 -1.64
C LYS A 108 -17.32 6.43 -2.62
N LEU A 109 -16.09 6.32 -3.12
CA LEU A 109 -15.53 7.16 -4.17
C LEU A 109 -15.08 6.29 -5.36
N LEU A 110 -15.13 6.84 -6.58
CA LEU A 110 -14.60 6.14 -7.75
C LEU A 110 -13.08 5.96 -7.61
N LYS A 111 -12.60 4.75 -7.88
CA LYS A 111 -11.19 4.36 -7.79
C LYS A 111 -10.80 3.74 -9.13
N PRO A 112 -10.13 4.47 -10.04
CA PRO A 112 -9.77 3.93 -11.35
C PRO A 112 -8.61 2.92 -11.30
N TRP A 113 -7.97 2.77 -10.13
CA TRP A 113 -6.85 1.84 -9.90
C TRP A 113 -7.28 0.61 -9.12
N LYS A 114 -6.55 -0.49 -9.27
CA LYS A 114 -6.66 -1.61 -8.32
C LYS A 114 -5.97 -1.26 -7.02
N LEU A 115 -6.67 -1.40 -5.89
CA LEU A 115 -6.15 -1.13 -4.55
C LEU A 115 -5.87 -2.46 -3.84
N THR A 116 -4.61 -2.70 -3.51
CA THR A 116 -4.16 -3.94 -2.87
C THR A 116 -3.03 -3.64 -1.88
N PHE A 117 -2.41 -4.68 -1.33
CA PHE A 117 -1.33 -4.58 -0.35
C PHE A 117 0.04 -4.92 -0.97
N SER A 118 1.10 -4.42 -0.35
CA SER A 118 2.46 -4.91 -0.42
C SER A 118 3.04 -4.87 0.99
N TYR A 119 2.74 -5.91 1.79
CA TYR A 119 3.03 -5.94 3.23
C TYR A 119 4.27 -6.78 3.53
N GLY A 120 5.14 -6.22 4.37
CA GLY A 120 6.19 -6.97 5.06
C GLY A 120 5.67 -7.48 6.41
N ARG A 121 5.92 -6.71 7.48
CA ARG A 121 5.58 -7.07 8.87
C ARG A 121 4.13 -7.53 9.04
N ALA A 122 3.16 -6.83 8.47
CA ALA A 122 1.74 -7.17 8.64
C ALA A 122 1.31 -8.53 8.02
N LEU A 123 2.19 -9.16 7.23
CA LEU A 123 1.97 -10.49 6.66
C LEU A 123 2.81 -11.59 7.35
N GLN A 124 3.92 -11.22 7.99
CA GLN A 124 4.92 -12.18 8.47
C GLN A 124 5.10 -12.18 10.00
N ALA A 125 4.58 -11.20 10.74
CA ALA A 125 4.84 -11.08 12.18
C ALA A 125 4.35 -12.31 12.96
N SER A 126 3.12 -12.76 12.72
CA SER A 126 2.58 -13.98 13.35
C SER A 126 3.25 -15.26 12.82
N VAL A 127 3.72 -15.25 11.58
CA VAL A 127 4.45 -16.37 10.97
C VAL A 127 5.79 -16.59 11.67
N LEU A 128 6.55 -15.51 11.88
CA LEU A 128 7.82 -15.56 12.59
C LEU A 128 7.65 -16.01 14.05
N LYS A 129 6.59 -15.55 14.73
CA LYS A 129 6.25 -16.00 16.09
C LYS A 129 5.90 -17.50 16.16
N ALA A 130 5.21 -18.02 15.15
CA ALA A 130 4.87 -19.43 15.07
C ALA A 130 6.08 -20.30 14.73
N TRP A 131 6.95 -19.84 13.83
CA TRP A 131 8.12 -20.59 13.39
C TRP A 131 9.21 -20.68 14.47
N GLN A 132 9.55 -19.56 15.12
CA GLN A 132 10.61 -19.47 16.12
C GLN A 132 12.00 -19.92 15.64
N GLY A 133 12.23 -20.03 14.32
CA GLY A 133 13.48 -20.54 13.75
C GLY A 133 13.66 -22.05 13.91
N LYS A 134 12.59 -22.80 14.19
CA LYS A 134 12.63 -24.25 14.42
C LYS A 134 11.97 -25.01 13.28
N ASP A 135 12.66 -26.00 12.74
CA ASP A 135 12.17 -26.76 11.58
C ASP A 135 10.91 -27.56 11.89
N GLU A 136 10.75 -28.03 13.14
CA GLU A 136 9.51 -28.70 13.57
C GLU A 136 8.25 -27.81 13.48
N ASN A 137 8.41 -26.49 13.41
CA ASN A 137 7.30 -25.53 13.36
C ASN A 137 6.97 -25.06 11.93
N ILE A 138 7.64 -25.54 10.89
CA ILE A 138 7.45 -25.07 9.50
C ILE A 138 5.98 -25.18 9.08
N GLU A 139 5.35 -26.33 9.30
CA GLU A 139 3.93 -26.52 8.91
C GLU A 139 2.98 -25.59 9.66
N ALA A 140 3.23 -25.38 10.96
CA ALA A 140 2.43 -24.46 11.77
C ALA A 140 2.55 -23.03 11.26
N ALA A 141 3.77 -22.57 10.96
CA ALA A 141 4.03 -21.24 10.41
C ALA A 141 3.42 -21.06 9.01
N GLN A 142 3.49 -22.08 8.14
CA GLN A 142 2.85 -22.05 6.83
C GLN A 142 1.31 -21.93 6.93
N LYS A 143 0.67 -22.63 7.87
CA LYS A 143 -0.78 -22.50 8.12
C LYS A 143 -1.15 -21.07 8.52
N VAL A 144 -0.34 -20.43 9.38
CA VAL A 144 -0.52 -19.03 9.76
C VAL A 144 -0.37 -18.11 8.54
N PHE A 145 0.68 -18.27 7.74
CA PHE A 145 0.89 -17.46 6.54
C PHE A 145 -0.28 -17.59 5.54
N LEU A 146 -0.74 -18.82 5.28
CA LEU A 146 -1.88 -19.08 4.40
C LEU A 146 -3.15 -18.42 4.92
N HIS A 147 -3.41 -18.45 6.23
CA HIS A 147 -4.53 -17.75 6.82
C HIS A 147 -4.44 -16.24 6.54
N ARG A 148 -3.28 -15.61 6.83
CA ARG A 148 -3.05 -14.18 6.58
C ARG A 148 -3.16 -13.80 5.11
N ALA A 149 -2.70 -14.66 4.20
CA ALA A 149 -2.84 -14.47 2.77
C ALA A 149 -4.29 -14.61 2.27
N LYS A 150 -5.09 -15.49 2.90
CA LYS A 150 -6.47 -15.82 2.48
C LYS A 150 -7.55 -14.90 3.03
N VAL A 151 -7.38 -14.29 4.21
CA VAL A 151 -8.32 -13.33 4.83
C VAL A 151 -8.70 -12.16 3.89
N ARG A 152 -7.98 -12.04 2.76
CA ARG A 152 -8.13 -11.06 1.68
C ARG A 152 -9.18 -11.34 0.60
N LYS A 153 -9.63 -12.58 0.38
CA LYS A 153 -10.51 -12.91 -0.76
C LYS A 153 -11.95 -12.38 -0.65
N CYS A 154 -12.35 -11.79 0.48
CA CYS A 154 -13.74 -11.40 0.70
C CYS A 154 -14.12 -9.98 0.20
N SER A 155 -13.15 -9.10 -0.09
CA SER A 155 -13.46 -7.67 -0.39
C SER A 155 -12.81 -7.07 -1.65
N CYS A 156 -11.71 -7.64 -2.16
CA CYS A 156 -10.97 -7.04 -3.30
C CYS A 156 -11.44 -7.51 -4.71
N CYS A 157 -12.37 -8.46 -4.81
CA CYS A 157 -12.76 -9.10 -6.07
C CYS A 157 -14.25 -8.93 -6.45
N LYS A 158 -14.90 -7.84 -6.04
CA LYS A 158 -16.20 -7.47 -6.60
C LYS A 158 -16.06 -6.25 -7.50
#